data_AF-A0A8H3D5Y5-F1
#
_entry.id   AF-A0A8H3D5Y5-F1
#
_cell.length_a   1.000
_cell.length_b   1.000
_cell.length_c   1.000
_cell.angle_alpha   90.00
_cell.angle_beta   90.00
_cell.angle_gamma   90.00
#
_symmetry.space_group_name_H-M   'P 1'
#
loop_
_entity.id
_entity.type
_entity.pdbx_description
1 polymer ?
#
loop_
_entity_poly.entity_id
_entity_poly.type
_entity_poly.pdbx_seq_one_letter_code
_entity_poly.pdbx_strand_id
1 'polypeptide(L)'
;WRYYSATEVTKWQISPINGNSHLPQHEERTSYIVGPCFSSQAHIEVLHQGGNNNVYPPDWVEEVRDAKSYKQLDEAAQGALLRDNGYLFGVRIDGNEGPRRGVRQVARHASTRPLLIQETNNIDSEVITTENSRDTNYAHKGWSLAAMSDNSSWTLSRIARNNRQVDSSTRSITKYIMIQKLRVDLSPEDLSPVPELEKDFREALSRPTRFDRSNAVYRILERWGDVIPLVFDIGISLAVTDLESVAKNVGQLFTTPSAGNLTLLQYLGGRSFLGLQKLSVSATARLSTRGGDPATLQSEDNIRAWLGKPVPLSQWEQVRIIKTIPLIAILDDGLQSQLSKLGQSLTTYCPNAINTIASSGTSFDGTTHAFSQYLSHIQPNHPQ
;
A
#
# COMPACT_ATOMS: atom_id res chain seq x y z
N TRP A 1 -18.62 -5.41 -17.59
CA TRP A 1 -18.16 -4.04 -17.32
C TRP A 1 -19.20 -3.06 -17.84
N ARG A 2 -20.16 -2.66 -16.99
CA ARG A 2 -21.10 -1.57 -17.26
C ARG A 2 -20.84 -0.49 -16.22
N TYR A 3 -20.45 0.69 -16.69
CA TYR A 3 -20.37 1.90 -15.88
C TYR A 3 -21.80 2.36 -15.55
N TYR A 4 -22.10 2.58 -14.27
CA TYR A 4 -23.19 3.45 -13.87
C TYR A 4 -22.57 4.77 -13.42
N SER A 5 -22.78 5.84 -14.20
CA SER A 5 -22.54 7.21 -13.77
C SER A 5 -23.84 7.76 -13.19
N ALA A 6 -23.87 8.04 -11.90
CA ALA A 6 -24.89 8.88 -11.29
C ALA A 6 -24.25 10.24 -11.00
N THR A 7 -24.50 11.20 -11.88
CA THR A 7 -24.26 12.63 -11.65
C THR A 7 -25.55 13.26 -11.16
N GLU A 8 -25.66 13.51 -9.86
CA GLU A 8 -26.48 14.59 -9.32
C GLU A 8 -25.70 15.25 -8.18
N VAL A 9 -25.18 16.44 -8.46
CA VAL A 9 -24.48 17.30 -7.51
C VAL A 9 -25.50 18.30 -6.97
N THR A 10 -25.95 18.11 -5.74
CA THR A 10 -26.73 19.11 -5.00
C THR A 10 -25.79 20.23 -4.56
N LYS A 11 -25.94 21.40 -5.19
CA LYS A 11 -25.26 22.65 -4.84
C LYS A 11 -25.69 23.10 -3.44
N TRP A 12 -24.77 23.08 -2.46
CA TRP A 12 -24.90 23.86 -1.24
C TRP A 12 -24.17 25.20 -1.42
N GLN A 13 -24.94 26.28 -1.34
CA GLN A 13 -24.48 27.65 -1.49
C GLN A 13 -24.13 28.18 -0.09
N ILE A 14 -22.84 28.32 0.21
CA ILE A 14 -22.36 28.92 1.46
C ILE A 14 -21.98 30.38 1.16
N SER A 15 -22.64 31.31 1.85
CA SER A 15 -22.36 32.75 1.80
C SER A 15 -21.04 33.09 2.50
N PRO A 16 -20.27 34.09 2.01
CA PRO A 16 -19.01 34.48 2.64
C PRO A 16 -19.27 35.37 3.87
N ILE A 17 -18.64 35.00 5.00
CA ILE A 17 -18.51 35.86 6.18
C ILE A 17 -17.23 36.68 6.01
N ASN A 18 -17.38 38.00 5.83
CA ASN A 18 -16.28 38.97 5.91
C ASN A 18 -15.87 39.15 7.37
N GLY A 19 -14.59 38.89 7.68
CA GLY A 19 -13.99 39.18 8.98
C GLY A 19 -12.53 39.56 8.81
N ASN A 20 -12.25 40.86 8.86
CA ASN A 20 -10.91 41.42 8.98
C ASN A 20 -10.37 41.15 10.40
N SER A 21 -9.21 40.51 10.50
CA SER A 21 -8.42 40.52 11.73
C SER A 21 -6.93 40.63 11.42
N HIS A 22 -6.36 41.76 11.85
CA HIS A 22 -4.93 42.03 11.93
C HIS A 22 -4.21 40.99 12.81
N LEU A 23 -3.04 40.53 12.36
CA LEU A 23 -2.07 39.77 13.16
C LEU A 23 -0.71 40.48 13.09
N PRO A 24 -0.01 40.68 14.23
CA PRO A 24 1.33 41.25 14.24
C PRO A 24 2.40 40.20 13.96
N GLN A 25 3.46 40.61 13.26
CA GLN A 25 4.68 39.83 13.06
C GLN A 25 5.51 39.85 14.35
N HIS A 26 5.89 38.66 14.82
CA HIS A 26 6.93 38.49 15.83
C HIS A 26 7.95 37.49 15.30
N GLU A 27 9.16 37.96 15.04
CA GLU A 27 10.34 37.14 14.73
C GLU A 27 10.95 36.65 16.05
N GLU A 28 11.02 35.34 16.26
CA GLU A 28 11.91 34.73 17.25
C GLU A 28 12.85 33.74 16.54
N ARG A 29 14.14 34.09 16.53
CA ARG A 29 15.23 33.17 16.18
C ARG A 29 15.56 32.32 17.40
N THR A 30 15.30 31.02 17.31
CA THR A 30 15.86 30.01 18.22
C THR A 30 16.87 29.14 17.48
N SER A 31 18.11 29.17 17.95
CA SER A 31 19.21 28.30 17.52
C SER A 31 19.14 26.97 18.29
N TYR A 32 19.23 25.85 17.56
CA TYR A 32 19.36 24.52 18.17
C TYR A 32 20.75 23.94 17.89
N ILE A 33 21.37 23.46 18.95
CA ILE A 33 22.65 22.74 18.96
C ILE A 33 22.37 21.30 18.49
N VAL A 34 23.08 20.86 17.44
CA VAL A 34 22.97 19.51 16.87
C VAL A 34 24.10 18.64 17.43
N GLY A 35 23.74 17.62 18.22
CA GLY A 35 24.65 16.52 18.57
C GLY A 35 24.78 15.50 17.42
N PRO A 36 25.85 14.69 17.39
CA PRO A 36 26.14 13.80 16.26
C PRO A 36 25.17 12.61 16.23
N CYS A 37 24.58 12.34 15.06
CA CYS A 37 23.71 11.18 14.86
C CYS A 37 24.40 10.16 13.95
N PHE A 38 24.60 8.97 14.51
CA PHE A 38 25.09 7.77 13.84
C PHE A 38 24.10 7.34 12.74
N SER A 39 24.61 6.80 11.63
CA SER A 39 23.85 6.06 10.63
C SER A 39 23.26 4.80 11.26
N SER A 40 22.11 4.92 11.92
CA SER A 40 21.31 3.77 12.31
C SER A 40 20.51 3.32 11.09
N GLN A 41 20.67 2.06 10.70
CA GLN A 41 19.49 1.29 10.32
C GLN A 41 18.54 1.43 11.51
N ALA A 42 17.62 2.40 11.43
CA ALA A 42 16.53 2.46 12.38
C ALA A 42 15.82 1.12 12.23
N HIS A 43 16.00 0.27 13.22
CA HIS A 43 15.02 -0.74 13.57
C HIS A 43 13.70 0.03 13.63
N ILE A 44 12.91 -0.03 12.56
CA ILE A 44 11.50 0.26 12.66
C ILE A 44 11.01 -0.88 13.55
N GLU A 45 11.08 -0.68 14.87
CA GLU A 45 10.14 -1.32 15.78
C GLU A 45 8.78 -0.84 15.29
N VAL A 46 8.22 -1.57 14.33
CA VAL A 46 6.80 -1.54 14.08
C VAL A 46 6.25 -1.98 15.42
N LEU A 47 5.75 -1.02 16.19
CA LEU A 47 4.86 -1.27 17.31
C LEU A 47 3.62 -1.93 16.72
N HIS A 48 3.75 -3.21 16.37
CA HIS A 48 2.65 -4.14 16.27
C HIS A 48 2.17 -4.37 17.71
N GLN A 49 1.61 -3.32 18.34
CA GLN A 49 0.66 -3.49 19.43
C GLN A 49 -0.65 -4.01 18.81
N GLY A 50 -0.57 -5.16 18.15
CA GLY A 50 -1.69 -5.98 17.75
C GLY A 50 -2.24 -6.67 18.99
N GLY A 51 -2.77 -5.88 19.93
CA GLY A 51 -3.75 -6.42 20.87
C GLY A 51 -4.86 -7.00 20.03
N ASN A 52 -5.21 -8.27 20.27
CA ASN A 52 -6.33 -8.92 19.62
C ASN A 52 -7.62 -8.21 20.06
N ASN A 53 -7.95 -7.11 19.39
CA ASN A 53 -9.12 -6.28 19.66
C ASN A 53 -10.40 -6.91 19.08
N ASN A 54 -10.37 -8.20 18.75
CA ASN A 54 -11.53 -8.95 18.27
C ASN A 54 -12.46 -9.24 19.47
N VAL A 55 -13.14 -8.21 19.96
CA VAL A 55 -14.31 -8.37 20.83
C VAL A 55 -15.47 -8.74 19.91
N TYR A 56 -15.76 -10.04 19.81
CA TYR A 56 -16.95 -10.52 19.12
C TYR A 56 -18.22 -10.00 19.83
N PRO A 57 -19.28 -9.65 19.09
CA PRO A 57 -20.58 -9.39 19.68
C PRO A 57 -21.02 -10.62 20.50
N PRO A 58 -21.54 -10.45 21.74
CA PRO A 58 -21.95 -11.56 22.59
C PRO A 58 -23.12 -12.39 22.01
N ASP A 59 -23.79 -11.87 20.98
CA ASP A 59 -24.89 -12.46 20.22
C ASP A 59 -24.47 -13.12 18.90
N TRP A 60 -23.16 -13.28 18.65
CA TRP A 60 -22.67 -13.92 17.43
C TRP A 60 -22.88 -15.44 17.46
N VAL A 61 -24.02 -15.92 16.94
CA VAL A 61 -24.31 -17.35 16.78
C VAL A 61 -23.71 -17.83 15.45
N GLU A 62 -22.83 -18.85 15.46
CA GLU A 62 -22.15 -19.40 14.28
C GLU A 62 -23.06 -20.16 13.28
N GLU A 63 -24.39 -20.06 13.39
CA GLU A 63 -25.34 -21.07 12.90
C GLU A 63 -25.69 -21.07 11.40
N VAL A 64 -24.99 -20.33 10.53
CA VAL A 64 -25.26 -20.43 9.08
C VAL A 64 -23.97 -20.61 8.29
N ARG A 65 -23.62 -21.87 8.00
CA ARG A 65 -22.44 -22.25 7.18
C ARG A 65 -22.82 -23.18 6.02
N ASP A 66 -23.73 -22.76 5.16
CA ASP A 66 -23.97 -23.41 3.85
C ASP A 66 -23.26 -22.71 2.69
N ALA A 67 -22.08 -22.15 2.93
CA ALA A 67 -21.19 -21.74 1.84
C ALA A 67 -20.32 -22.93 1.44
N LYS A 68 -20.28 -23.27 0.15
CA LYS A 68 -19.36 -24.28 -0.40
C LYS A 68 -17.93 -23.96 0.06
N SER A 69 -17.26 -24.95 0.63
CA SER A 69 -15.85 -24.85 1.04
C SER A 69 -14.95 -24.87 -0.19
N TYR A 70 -13.81 -24.19 -0.11
CA TYR A 70 -12.78 -24.22 -1.15
C TYR A 70 -12.34 -25.65 -1.49
N LYS A 71 -12.24 -26.53 -0.48
CA LYS A 71 -11.85 -27.94 -0.66
C LYS A 71 -12.85 -28.77 -1.45
N GLN A 72 -14.08 -28.28 -1.59
CA GLN A 72 -15.15 -28.95 -2.34
C GLN A 72 -15.15 -28.55 -3.83
N LEU A 73 -14.36 -27.55 -4.21
CA LEU A 73 -14.15 -27.18 -5.61
C LEU A 73 -13.26 -28.20 -6.31
N ASP A 74 -13.52 -28.45 -7.59
CA ASP A 74 -12.56 -29.14 -8.45
C ASP A 74 -11.29 -28.30 -8.66
N GLU A 75 -10.20 -28.94 -9.10
CA GLU A 75 -8.90 -28.29 -9.27
C GLU A 75 -8.93 -27.11 -10.25
N ALA A 76 -9.78 -27.18 -11.28
CA ALA A 76 -9.91 -26.12 -12.27
C ALA A 76 -10.58 -24.87 -11.67
N ALA A 77 -11.63 -25.06 -10.87
CA ALA A 77 -12.32 -23.99 -10.15
C ALA A 77 -11.44 -23.41 -9.03
N GLN A 78 -10.67 -24.23 -8.33
CA GLN A 78 -9.66 -23.78 -7.37
C GLN A 78 -8.61 -22.88 -8.03
N GLY A 79 -8.05 -23.33 -9.15
CA GLY A 79 -7.08 -22.57 -9.92
C GLY A 79 -7.65 -21.27 -10.48
N ALA A 80 -8.91 -21.29 -10.95
CA ALA A 80 -9.61 -20.09 -11.41
C ALA A 80 -9.79 -19.08 -10.28
N LEU A 81 -10.27 -19.50 -9.10
CA LEU A 81 -10.44 -18.62 -7.95
C LEU A 81 -9.13 -17.94 -7.54
N LEU A 82 -8.03 -18.69 -7.46
CA LEU A 82 -6.71 -18.15 -7.12
C LEU A 82 -6.23 -17.15 -8.18
N ARG A 83 -6.32 -17.52 -9.46
CA ARG A 83 -5.88 -16.68 -10.59
C ARG A 83 -6.68 -15.38 -10.66
N ASP A 84 -8.00 -15.45 -10.50
CA ASP A 84 -8.89 -14.29 -10.52
C ASP A 84 -8.62 -13.35 -9.33
N ASN A 85 -7.99 -13.87 -8.27
CA ASN A 85 -7.49 -13.14 -7.11
C ASN A 85 -6.01 -12.74 -7.18
N GLY A 86 -5.38 -12.84 -8.35
CA GLY A 86 -4.03 -12.32 -8.60
C GLY A 86 -2.89 -13.24 -8.15
N TYR A 87 -3.17 -14.50 -7.86
CA TYR A 87 -2.14 -15.53 -7.63
C TYR A 87 -1.15 -15.60 -8.81
N LEU A 88 0.14 -15.40 -8.53
CA LEU A 88 1.24 -15.38 -9.51
C LEU A 88 1.23 -14.21 -10.51
N PHE A 89 0.49 -13.14 -10.23
CA PHE A 89 0.52 -11.90 -11.02
C PHE A 89 1.43 -10.87 -10.36
N GLY A 90 2.16 -10.12 -11.19
CA GLY A 90 2.92 -8.98 -10.70
C GLY A 90 2.00 -7.82 -10.34
N VAL A 91 2.42 -7.00 -9.38
CA VAL A 91 1.72 -5.81 -8.94
C VAL A 91 2.64 -4.61 -9.07
N ARG A 92 2.14 -3.55 -9.71
CA ARG A 92 2.81 -2.26 -9.81
C ARG A 92 2.56 -1.44 -8.56
N ILE A 93 3.62 -0.94 -7.93
CA ILE A 93 3.56 -0.28 -6.62
C ILE A 93 4.23 1.11 -6.57
N ASP A 94 4.42 1.76 -7.72
CA ASP A 94 5.03 3.10 -7.81
C ASP A 94 4.03 4.26 -7.84
N GLY A 95 2.73 4.00 -7.98
CA GLY A 95 1.71 5.05 -8.15
C GLY A 95 1.07 5.48 -6.83
N ASN A 96 0.67 6.75 -6.74
CA ASN A 96 -0.05 7.28 -5.57
C ASN A 96 -1.46 6.74 -5.44
N GLU A 97 -2.11 6.35 -6.54
CA GLU A 97 -3.48 5.78 -6.55
C GLU A 97 -3.60 4.40 -5.90
N GLY A 98 -2.50 3.86 -5.37
CA GLY A 98 -2.43 2.52 -4.81
C GLY A 98 -1.90 1.47 -5.78
N PRO A 99 -1.85 0.20 -5.33
CA PRO A 99 -1.34 -0.93 -6.09
C PRO A 99 -2.21 -1.20 -7.32
N ARG A 100 -1.56 -1.62 -8.42
CA ARG A 100 -2.23 -2.02 -9.66
C ARG A 100 -1.76 -3.40 -10.11
N ARG A 101 -2.68 -4.37 -10.13
CA ARG A 101 -2.40 -5.72 -10.61
C ARG A 101 -2.08 -5.69 -12.11
N GLY A 102 -1.03 -6.41 -12.51
CA GLY A 102 -0.70 -6.65 -13.90
C GLY A 102 -1.74 -7.55 -14.58
N VAL A 103 -1.76 -7.52 -15.91
CA VAL A 103 -2.67 -8.37 -16.72
C VAL A 103 -2.02 -9.70 -17.11
N ARG A 104 -0.75 -9.90 -16.77
CA ARG A 104 0.04 -11.08 -17.13
C ARG A 104 0.49 -11.81 -15.88
N GLN A 105 0.39 -13.13 -15.94
CA GLN A 105 1.04 -14.00 -14.97
C GLN A 105 2.55 -13.86 -15.13
N VAL A 106 3.25 -13.60 -14.03
CA VAL A 106 4.71 -13.37 -14.02
C VAL A 106 5.50 -14.58 -13.56
N ALA A 107 4.85 -15.47 -12.81
CA ALA A 107 5.47 -16.64 -12.22
C ALA A 107 4.64 -17.91 -12.44
N ARG A 108 5.29 -19.06 -12.34
CA ARG A 108 4.67 -20.38 -12.25
C ARG A 108 5.09 -20.98 -10.92
N HIS A 109 4.19 -21.76 -10.33
CA HIS A 109 4.51 -22.57 -9.17
C HIS A 109 5.35 -23.76 -9.63
N ALA A 110 6.65 -23.73 -9.32
CA ALA A 110 7.62 -24.74 -9.74
C ALA A 110 7.81 -25.87 -8.73
N SER A 111 7.32 -25.69 -7.50
CA SER A 111 7.48 -26.68 -6.45
C SER A 111 6.66 -27.93 -6.73
N THR A 112 7.23 -29.08 -6.36
CA THR A 112 6.48 -30.33 -6.22
C THR A 112 5.64 -30.35 -4.94
N ARG A 113 5.90 -29.42 -4.01
CA ARG A 113 5.13 -29.30 -2.76
C ARG A 113 3.75 -28.72 -3.06
N PRO A 114 2.68 -29.17 -2.38
CA PRO A 114 1.39 -28.52 -2.50
C PRO A 114 1.45 -27.06 -2.03
N LEU A 115 0.70 -26.19 -2.71
CA LEU A 115 0.52 -24.80 -2.29
C LEU A 115 -0.07 -24.75 -0.87
N LEU A 116 0.52 -23.95 0.01
CA LEU A 116 0.00 -23.78 1.36
C LEU A 116 -1.22 -22.86 1.35
N ILE A 117 -2.41 -23.47 1.34
CA ILE A 117 -3.69 -22.78 1.42
C ILE A 117 -4.38 -23.16 2.73
N GLN A 118 -4.71 -22.16 3.53
CA GLN A 118 -5.47 -22.34 4.76
C GLN A 118 -6.86 -21.74 4.59
N GLU A 119 -7.89 -22.59 4.65
CA GLU A 119 -9.27 -22.12 4.76
C GLU A 119 -9.57 -21.72 6.20
N THR A 120 -10.16 -20.54 6.36
CA THR A 120 -10.46 -19.92 7.66
C THR A 120 -11.77 -19.14 7.54
N ASN A 121 -12.32 -18.73 8.67
CA ASN A 121 -13.49 -17.83 8.72
C ASN A 121 -13.29 -16.76 9.79
N ASN A 122 -12.02 -16.43 10.06
CA ASN A 122 -11.68 -15.46 11.07
C ASN A 122 -12.11 -14.06 10.65
N ILE A 123 -12.65 -13.31 11.60
CA ILE A 123 -12.87 -11.88 11.46
C ILE A 123 -11.66 -11.21 12.08
N ASP A 124 -10.91 -10.49 11.26
CA ASP A 124 -9.75 -9.71 11.70
C ASP A 124 -10.06 -8.22 11.54
N SER A 125 -9.54 -7.41 12.46
CA SER A 125 -9.46 -5.96 12.27
C SER A 125 -8.06 -5.45 12.50
N GLU A 126 -7.64 -4.51 11.65
CA GLU A 126 -6.35 -3.85 11.72
C GLU A 126 -6.54 -2.33 11.64
N VAL A 127 -5.68 -1.58 12.31
CA VAL A 127 -5.60 -0.12 12.19
C VAL A 127 -4.20 0.24 11.73
N ILE A 128 -4.11 0.93 10.60
CA ILE A 128 -2.85 1.34 9.97
C ILE A 128 -2.81 2.86 9.93
N THR A 129 -1.77 3.44 10.53
CA THR A 129 -1.49 4.88 10.42
C THR A 129 -0.39 5.11 9.38
N THR A 130 -0.60 6.06 8.49
CA THR A 130 0.30 6.37 7.38
C THR A 130 0.59 7.87 7.33
N GLU A 131 1.78 8.24 6.87
CA GLU A 131 2.24 9.64 6.88
C GLU A 131 2.19 10.31 5.51
N ASN A 132 1.91 9.55 4.45
CA ASN A 132 1.83 10.05 3.10
C ASN A 132 0.67 9.43 2.33
N SER A 133 0.19 10.14 1.31
CA SER A 133 -0.97 9.75 0.51
C SER A 133 -0.80 8.42 -0.22
N ARG A 134 0.42 8.10 -0.68
CA ARG A 134 0.74 6.81 -1.29
C ARG A 134 0.44 5.71 -0.29
N ASP A 135 1.14 5.64 0.82
CA ASP A 135 1.00 4.55 1.78
C ASP A 135 -0.44 4.46 2.32
N THR A 136 -1.11 5.61 2.51
CA THR A 136 -2.54 5.66 2.83
C THR A 136 -3.39 4.92 1.80
N ASN A 137 -3.17 5.14 0.50
CA ASN A 137 -3.94 4.51 -0.57
C ASN A 137 -3.63 3.00 -0.73
N TYR A 138 -2.44 2.55 -0.32
CA TYR A 138 -2.07 1.13 -0.29
C TYR A 138 -2.71 0.45 0.92
N ALA A 139 -2.59 1.05 2.11
CA ALA A 139 -3.26 0.58 3.32
C ALA A 139 -4.79 0.49 3.13
N HIS A 140 -5.40 1.51 2.51
CA HIS A 140 -6.81 1.50 2.14
C HIS A 140 -7.20 0.34 1.21
N LYS A 141 -6.25 -0.15 0.41
CA LYS A 141 -6.41 -1.30 -0.50
C LYS A 141 -5.94 -2.62 0.10
N GLY A 142 -5.72 -2.67 1.42
CA GLY A 142 -5.39 -3.86 2.19
C GLY A 142 -3.92 -4.27 2.17
N TRP A 143 -3.00 -3.36 1.85
CA TRP A 143 -1.56 -3.65 1.91
C TRP A 143 -1.00 -3.35 3.30
N SER A 144 -0.28 -4.32 3.85
CA SER A 144 0.48 -4.11 5.09
C SER A 144 1.67 -3.15 4.86
N LEU A 145 2.16 -2.54 5.93
CA LEU A 145 3.39 -1.73 5.88
C LEU A 145 4.61 -2.58 5.45
N ALA A 146 4.65 -3.84 5.86
CA ALA A 146 5.72 -4.78 5.48
C ALA A 146 5.71 -5.04 3.96
N ALA A 147 4.54 -5.35 3.39
CA ALA A 147 4.37 -5.55 1.95
C ALA A 147 4.79 -4.33 1.13
N MET A 148 4.57 -3.12 1.65
CA MET A 148 4.99 -1.87 1.00
C MET A 148 6.48 -1.59 1.07
N SER A 149 7.21 -2.24 1.99
CA SER A 149 8.64 -1.99 2.22
C SER A 149 9.55 -2.82 1.31
N ASP A 150 9.06 -3.95 0.78
CA ASP A 150 9.78 -4.91 -0.08
C ASP A 150 9.99 -4.40 -1.52
N ASN A 151 10.57 -3.21 -1.69
CA ASN A 151 10.80 -2.59 -3.00
C ASN A 151 12.19 -2.89 -3.55
N SER A 152 12.29 -3.08 -4.87
CA SER A 152 13.58 -3.02 -5.56
C SER A 152 14.12 -1.58 -5.65
N SER A 153 15.43 -1.43 -5.85
CA SER A 153 16.05 -0.12 -6.14
C SER A 153 15.45 0.55 -7.39
N TRP A 154 15.03 -0.23 -8.37
CA TRP A 154 14.33 0.25 -9.57
C TRP A 154 12.96 0.85 -9.24
N THR A 155 12.20 0.17 -8.38
CA THR A 155 10.88 0.63 -7.93
C THR A 155 11.01 1.89 -7.08
N LEU A 156 11.96 1.92 -6.13
CA LEU A 156 12.25 3.10 -5.31
C LEU A 156 12.65 4.31 -6.17
N SER A 157 13.51 4.10 -7.17
CA SER A 157 13.92 5.16 -8.12
C SER A 157 12.71 5.76 -8.86
N ARG A 158 11.74 4.93 -9.24
CA ARG A 158 10.49 5.37 -9.88
C ARG A 158 9.57 6.11 -8.91
N ILE A 159 9.40 5.60 -7.69
CA ILE A 159 8.62 6.26 -6.64
C ILE A 159 9.19 7.65 -6.39
N ALA A 160 10.50 7.77 -6.16
CA ALA A 160 11.16 9.06 -5.94
C ALA A 160 10.97 10.04 -7.11
N ARG A 161 10.99 9.53 -8.36
CA ARG A 161 10.76 10.36 -9.55
C ARG A 161 9.32 10.85 -9.66
N ASN A 162 8.34 9.99 -9.36
CA ASN A 162 6.92 10.27 -9.56
C ASN A 162 6.31 11.04 -8.38
N ASN A 163 6.87 10.89 -7.17
CA ASN A 163 6.31 11.43 -5.94
C ASN A 163 6.97 12.76 -5.53
N ARG A 164 7.27 13.64 -6.48
CA ARG A 164 7.87 14.97 -6.18
C ARG A 164 6.96 15.90 -5.36
N GLN A 165 5.69 15.54 -5.14
CA GLN A 165 4.70 16.31 -4.39
C GLN A 165 4.09 15.48 -3.26
N VAL A 166 4.91 14.84 -2.43
CA VAL A 166 4.39 14.28 -1.17
C VAL A 166 4.09 15.45 -0.26
N ASP A 167 2.79 15.76 -0.09
CA ASP A 167 2.32 16.58 1.03
C ASP A 167 2.66 15.85 2.33
N SER A 168 3.83 16.15 2.88
CA SER A 168 4.43 15.49 4.05
C SER A 168 3.74 15.83 5.37
N SER A 169 2.62 16.56 5.33
CA SER A 169 1.99 17.12 6.53
C SER A 169 0.74 16.37 7.00
N THR A 170 0.22 15.43 6.22
CA THR A 170 -1.12 14.86 6.48
C THR A 170 -1.08 13.38 6.82
N ARG A 171 -1.08 13.09 8.13
CA ARG A 171 -1.26 11.72 8.64
C ARG A 171 -2.68 11.24 8.43
N SER A 172 -2.82 9.99 8.00
CA SER A 172 -4.10 9.31 7.81
C SER A 172 -4.17 8.05 8.66
N ILE A 173 -5.38 7.66 9.04
CA ILE A 173 -5.64 6.38 9.71
C ILE A 173 -6.57 5.58 8.83
N THR A 174 -6.25 4.31 8.64
CA THR A 174 -7.09 3.32 7.97
C THR A 174 -7.49 2.25 8.96
N LYS A 175 -8.79 2.11 9.24
CA LYS A 175 -9.35 0.94 9.91
C LYS A 175 -9.82 -0.05 8.85
N TYR A 176 -9.32 -1.27 8.96
CA TYR A 176 -9.58 -2.36 8.04
C TYR A 176 -10.28 -3.48 8.82
N ILE A 177 -11.43 -3.95 8.34
CA ILE A 177 -12.16 -5.09 8.89
C ILE A 177 -12.30 -6.11 7.78
N MET A 178 -11.95 -7.36 8.03
CA MET A 178 -11.99 -8.41 7.02
C MET A 178 -12.51 -9.71 7.58
N ILE A 179 -13.20 -10.48 6.74
CA ILE A 179 -13.48 -11.89 6.97
C ILE A 179 -12.57 -12.66 6.04
N GLN A 180 -11.55 -13.26 6.63
CA GLN A 180 -10.59 -14.09 5.92
C GLN A 180 -11.27 -15.43 5.59
N LYS A 181 -11.28 -15.79 4.30
CA LYS A 181 -11.82 -17.07 3.82
C LYS A 181 -10.71 -18.04 3.44
N LEU A 182 -9.68 -17.52 2.77
CA LEU A 182 -8.46 -18.24 2.45
C LEU A 182 -7.24 -17.40 2.80
N ARG A 183 -6.23 -18.06 3.34
CA ARG A 183 -4.85 -17.58 3.35
C ARG A 183 -4.06 -18.35 2.31
N VAL A 184 -3.35 -17.62 1.45
CA VAL A 184 -2.39 -18.21 0.51
C VAL A 184 -0.99 -17.80 0.96
N ASP A 185 -0.12 -18.79 1.13
CA ASP A 185 1.28 -18.59 1.49
C ASP A 185 2.18 -19.23 0.41
N LEU A 186 3.04 -18.41 -0.17
CA LEU A 186 4.01 -18.78 -1.19
C LEU A 186 5.43 -18.56 -0.67
N SER A 187 6.26 -19.58 -0.82
CA SER A 187 7.70 -19.43 -0.66
C SER A 187 8.32 -18.88 -1.95
N PRO A 188 9.30 -17.96 -1.87
CA PRO A 188 10.06 -17.51 -3.05
C PRO A 188 10.69 -18.66 -3.84
N GLU A 189 11.14 -19.71 -3.15
CA GLU A 189 11.79 -20.89 -3.72
C GLU A 189 10.83 -21.75 -4.55
N ASP A 190 9.52 -21.64 -4.29
CA ASP A 190 8.47 -22.34 -5.02
C ASP A 190 8.06 -21.61 -6.31
N LEU A 191 8.63 -20.43 -6.59
CA LEU A 191 8.32 -19.61 -7.75
C LEU A 191 9.39 -19.76 -8.84
N SER A 192 8.93 -19.88 -10.08
CA SER A 192 9.77 -19.74 -11.28
C SER A 192 9.20 -18.64 -12.17
N PRO A 193 10.03 -17.83 -12.84
CA PRO A 193 9.55 -16.79 -13.76
C PRO A 193 8.97 -17.44 -15.01
N VAL A 194 7.93 -16.82 -15.59
CA VAL A 194 7.47 -17.25 -16.92
C VAL A 194 8.57 -16.96 -17.96
N PRO A 195 8.82 -17.84 -18.95
CA PRO A 195 9.91 -17.65 -19.91
C PRO A 195 9.84 -16.31 -20.67
N GLU A 196 8.64 -15.80 -20.93
CA GLU A 196 8.40 -14.53 -21.59
C GLU A 196 8.93 -13.34 -20.77
N LEU A 197 8.83 -13.41 -19.44
CA LEU A 197 9.34 -12.37 -18.54
C LEU A 197 10.87 -12.29 -18.63
N GLU A 198 11.55 -13.43 -18.52
CA GLU A 198 13.01 -13.46 -18.61
C GLU A 198 13.50 -13.04 -19.99
N LYS A 199 12.80 -13.46 -21.06
CA LYS A 199 13.09 -13.05 -22.43
C LYS A 199 13.04 -11.53 -22.57
N ASP A 200 11.99 -10.88 -22.05
CA ASP A 200 11.86 -9.43 -22.06
C ASP A 200 13.06 -8.78 -21.35
N PHE A 201 13.46 -9.28 -20.17
CA PHE A 201 14.62 -8.77 -19.44
C PHE A 201 15.95 -8.94 -20.18
N ARG A 202 16.18 -10.11 -20.80
CA ARG A 202 17.37 -10.36 -21.64
C ARG A 202 17.42 -9.38 -22.82
N GLU A 203 16.29 -9.15 -23.48
CA GLU A 203 16.19 -8.20 -24.57
C GLU A 203 16.48 -6.77 -24.10
N ALA A 204 15.92 -6.34 -22.96
CA ALA A 204 16.21 -5.03 -22.40
C ALA A 204 17.70 -4.85 -22.07
N LEU A 205 18.35 -5.86 -21.50
CA LEU A 205 19.78 -5.81 -21.16
C LEU A 205 20.70 -5.85 -22.38
N SER A 206 20.24 -6.41 -23.51
CA SER A 206 20.97 -6.41 -24.79
C SER A 206 20.96 -5.08 -25.54
N ARG A 207 20.20 -4.07 -25.07
CA ARG A 207 20.14 -2.76 -25.74
C ARG A 207 21.53 -2.09 -25.75
N PRO A 208 21.87 -1.33 -26.80
CA PRO A 208 23.26 -0.90 -27.03
C PRO A 208 23.78 0.01 -25.92
N THR A 209 22.99 1.02 -25.53
CA THR A 209 23.41 2.03 -24.56
C THR A 209 22.89 1.76 -23.16
N ARG A 210 23.59 2.28 -22.13
CA ARG A 210 23.14 2.22 -20.72
C ARG A 210 21.74 2.81 -20.54
N PHE A 211 21.46 3.93 -21.20
CA PHE A 211 20.17 4.61 -21.13
C PHE A 211 19.05 3.77 -21.75
N ASP A 212 19.29 3.17 -22.92
CA ASP A 212 18.29 2.31 -23.57
C ASP A 212 18.00 1.07 -22.73
N ARG A 213 19.03 0.47 -22.12
CA ARG A 213 18.86 -0.67 -21.20
C ARG A 213 17.99 -0.30 -20.01
N SER A 214 18.30 0.80 -19.32
CA SER A 214 17.56 1.21 -18.12
C SER A 214 16.12 1.60 -18.44
N ASN A 215 15.90 2.35 -19.53
CA ASN A 215 14.57 2.69 -20.01
C ASN A 215 13.75 1.45 -20.39
N ALA A 216 14.38 0.46 -21.05
CA ALA A 216 13.73 -0.81 -21.37
C ALA A 216 13.35 -1.60 -20.10
N VAL A 217 14.23 -1.66 -19.08
CA VAL A 217 13.93 -2.27 -17.78
C VAL A 217 12.72 -1.60 -17.11
N TYR A 218 12.66 -0.26 -17.11
CA TYR A 218 11.50 0.44 -16.55
C TYR A 218 10.19 0.09 -17.26
N ARG A 219 10.20 -0.05 -18.59
CA ARG A 219 9.02 -0.46 -19.37
C ARG A 219 8.58 -1.88 -19.06
N ILE A 220 9.53 -2.78 -18.77
CA ILE A 220 9.23 -4.16 -18.37
C ILE A 220 8.54 -4.15 -17.01
N LEU A 221 9.10 -3.46 -16.00
CA LEU A 221 8.47 -3.37 -14.69
C LEU A 221 7.10 -2.68 -14.73
N GLU A 222 6.93 -1.68 -15.60
CA GLU A 222 5.62 -1.06 -15.85
C GLU A 222 4.59 -2.04 -16.42
N ARG A 223 5.03 -2.96 -17.30
CA ARG A 223 4.17 -3.93 -17.97
C ARG A 223 3.85 -5.15 -17.10
N TRP A 224 4.86 -5.67 -16.40
CA TRP A 224 4.78 -6.94 -15.67
C TRP A 224 4.49 -6.76 -14.19
N GLY A 225 4.86 -5.61 -13.60
CA GLY A 225 4.73 -5.32 -12.17
C GLY A 225 6.09 -5.06 -11.53
N ASP A 226 6.04 -4.60 -10.28
CA ASP A 226 7.22 -4.32 -9.44
C ASP A 226 7.50 -5.45 -8.46
N VAL A 227 6.44 -6.07 -7.94
CA VAL A 227 6.49 -7.08 -6.88
C VAL A 227 5.52 -8.23 -7.17
N ILE A 228 5.70 -9.33 -6.46
CA ILE A 228 4.79 -10.49 -6.43
C ILE A 228 4.29 -10.68 -5.00
N PRO A 229 2.96 -10.74 -4.77
CA PRO A 229 2.41 -11.11 -3.46
C PRO A 229 2.79 -12.54 -3.09
N LEU A 230 3.38 -12.72 -1.91
CA LEU A 230 3.73 -14.03 -1.37
C LEU A 230 2.71 -14.52 -0.35
N VAL A 231 2.32 -13.63 0.57
CA VAL A 231 1.34 -13.96 1.60
C VAL A 231 0.19 -12.99 1.45
N PHE A 232 -0.98 -13.52 1.16
CA PHE A 232 -2.18 -12.72 0.96
C PHE A 232 -3.44 -13.49 1.35
N ASP A 233 -4.48 -12.74 1.63
CA ASP A 233 -5.78 -13.26 2.04
C ASP A 233 -6.83 -13.01 0.98
N ILE A 234 -7.70 -13.98 0.82
CA ILE A 234 -8.90 -13.91 -0.01
C ILE A 234 -10.12 -13.98 0.92
N GLY A 235 -11.10 -13.13 0.70
CA GLY A 235 -12.33 -13.08 1.48
C GLY A 235 -13.14 -11.84 1.17
N ILE A 236 -13.65 -11.21 2.23
CA ILE A 236 -14.36 -9.93 2.13
C ILE A 236 -13.78 -8.90 3.09
N SER A 237 -13.83 -7.63 2.73
CA SER A 237 -13.28 -6.56 3.57
C SER A 237 -14.01 -5.24 3.44
N LEU A 238 -13.84 -4.43 4.48
CA LEU A 238 -14.32 -3.07 4.62
C LEU A 238 -13.16 -2.21 5.10
N ALA A 239 -12.77 -1.22 4.30
CA ALA A 239 -11.71 -0.26 4.62
C ALA A 239 -12.32 1.12 4.83
N VAL A 240 -11.96 1.76 5.94
CA VAL A 240 -12.33 3.15 6.22
C VAL A 240 -11.08 3.94 6.52
N THR A 241 -10.84 4.98 5.72
CA THR A 241 -9.66 5.83 5.85
C THR A 241 -10.09 7.27 6.06
N ASP A 242 -9.51 7.93 7.05
CA ASP A 242 -9.74 9.34 7.32
C ASP A 242 -8.44 10.03 7.77
N LEU A 243 -8.47 11.36 7.86
CA LEU A 243 -7.40 12.17 8.40
C LEU A 243 -7.25 11.94 9.91
N GLU A 244 -6.02 11.79 10.38
CA GLU A 244 -5.75 11.55 11.81
C GLU A 244 -6.29 12.70 12.68
N SER A 245 -6.16 13.95 12.23
CA SER A 245 -6.66 15.14 12.94
C SER A 245 -8.18 15.10 13.12
N VAL A 246 -8.92 14.71 12.08
CA VAL A 246 -10.38 14.60 12.12
C VAL A 246 -10.79 13.45 13.03
N ALA A 247 -10.16 12.28 12.88
CA ALA A 247 -10.42 11.13 13.73
C ALA A 247 -10.19 11.42 15.23
N LYS A 248 -9.15 12.19 15.57
CA LYS A 248 -8.87 12.64 16.95
C LYS A 248 -9.97 13.57 17.48
N ASN A 249 -10.41 14.53 16.68
CA ASN A 249 -11.43 15.50 17.09
C ASN A 249 -12.79 14.83 17.33
N VAL A 250 -13.19 13.91 16.46
CA VAL A 250 -14.43 13.15 16.67
C VAL A 250 -14.31 12.27 17.91
N GLY A 251 -13.10 11.77 18.24
CA GLY A 251 -12.84 11.08 19.51
C GLY A 251 -13.16 11.91 20.74
N GLN A 252 -12.70 13.16 20.79
CA GLN A 252 -12.89 14.04 21.93
C GLN A 252 -14.35 14.46 22.13
N LEU A 253 -15.13 14.61 21.06
CA LEU A 253 -16.51 15.10 21.13
C LEU A 253 -17.46 14.17 21.92
N PHE A 254 -17.11 12.89 22.03
CA PHE A 254 -17.95 11.87 22.67
C PHE A 254 -17.36 11.30 23.96
N THR A 255 -16.24 11.82 24.44
CA THR A 255 -15.68 11.43 25.74
C THR A 255 -16.28 12.32 26.82
N THR A 256 -17.06 11.72 27.73
CA THR A 256 -17.48 12.40 28.97
C THR A 256 -16.24 12.88 29.72
N PRO A 257 -16.21 14.13 30.25
CA PRO A 257 -15.03 14.76 30.83
C PRO A 257 -14.35 14.00 31.99
N SER A 258 -14.98 12.96 32.55
CA SER A 258 -14.46 12.21 33.69
C SER A 258 -13.54 11.03 33.33
N ALA A 259 -13.37 10.70 32.04
CA ALA A 259 -12.48 9.63 31.61
C ALA A 259 -11.26 10.24 30.92
N GLY A 260 -10.14 10.32 31.65
CA GLY A 260 -8.90 10.98 31.19
C GLY A 260 -8.38 10.47 29.85
N ASN A 261 -7.61 11.34 29.17
CA ASN A 261 -6.85 11.14 27.92
C ASN A 261 -7.00 9.75 27.26
N LEU A 262 -8.13 9.53 26.60
CA LEU A 262 -8.32 8.33 25.80
C LEU A 262 -7.42 8.42 24.56
N THR A 263 -6.58 7.41 24.37
CA THR A 263 -5.72 7.31 23.20
C THR A 263 -6.58 7.04 21.96
N LEU A 264 -6.14 7.49 20.78
CA LEU A 264 -6.80 7.24 19.48
C LEU A 264 -7.18 5.76 19.26
N LEU A 265 -6.39 4.84 19.83
CA LEU A 265 -6.65 3.40 19.82
C LEU A 265 -7.87 3.01 20.66
N GLN A 266 -8.13 3.68 21.79
CA GLN A 266 -9.37 3.52 22.55
C GLN A 266 -10.58 4.15 21.86
N TYR A 267 -10.40 5.14 20.99
CA TYR A 267 -11.50 5.66 20.16
C TYR A 267 -11.90 4.65 19.07
N LEU A 268 -10.92 4.01 18.42
CA LEU A 268 -11.16 3.01 17.39
C LEU A 268 -11.52 1.62 17.95
N GLY A 269 -11.10 1.33 19.19
CA GLY A 269 -11.39 0.11 19.95
C GLY A 269 -12.51 0.23 20.99
N GLY A 270 -13.05 1.44 21.21
CA GLY A 270 -14.03 1.74 22.26
C GLY A 270 -15.45 1.35 21.89
N ARG A 271 -15.82 0.10 22.17
CA ARG A 271 -17.18 -0.46 22.35
C ARG A 271 -18.21 -0.39 21.21
N SER A 272 -18.04 0.42 20.17
CA SER A 272 -18.78 0.20 18.91
C SER A 272 -17.91 -0.68 18.03
N PHE A 273 -18.37 -1.92 17.81
CA PHE A 273 -17.78 -2.94 16.94
C PHE A 273 -17.30 -2.39 15.59
N LEU A 274 -17.90 -1.28 15.15
CA LEU A 274 -17.53 -0.61 13.92
C LEU A 274 -16.78 0.68 14.21
N GLY A 275 -17.28 1.61 15.03
CA GLY A 275 -16.78 3.00 15.04
C GLY A 275 -16.83 3.64 13.64
N LEU A 276 -17.32 2.90 12.65
CA LEU A 276 -17.36 3.25 11.25
C LEU A 276 -18.46 4.25 11.02
N GLN A 277 -19.52 4.28 11.84
CA GLN A 277 -20.51 5.36 11.80
C GLN A 277 -19.84 6.72 12.05
N LYS A 278 -18.95 6.80 13.06
CA LYS A 278 -18.27 8.05 13.38
C LYS A 278 -17.29 8.48 12.29
N LEU A 279 -16.62 7.51 11.67
CA LEU A 279 -15.77 7.77 10.52
C LEU A 279 -16.60 8.08 9.27
N SER A 280 -17.71 7.40 9.00
CA SER A 280 -18.56 7.63 7.81
C SER A 280 -19.34 8.94 7.87
N VAL A 281 -19.55 9.49 9.07
CA VAL A 281 -20.12 10.84 9.26
C VAL A 281 -19.08 11.93 9.01
N SER A 282 -17.78 11.59 8.99
CA SER A 282 -16.75 12.53 8.58
C SER A 282 -16.86 12.82 7.08
N ALA A 283 -16.95 14.11 6.74
CA ALA A 283 -16.96 14.55 5.34
C ALA A 283 -15.67 14.18 4.57
N THR A 284 -14.60 13.83 5.28
CA THR A 284 -13.30 13.47 4.69
C THR A 284 -13.03 11.97 4.64
N ALA A 285 -13.89 11.14 5.24
CA ALA A 285 -13.66 9.71 5.26
C ALA A 285 -13.93 9.06 3.90
N ARG A 286 -13.09 8.08 3.58
CA ARG A 286 -13.18 7.25 2.39
C ARG A 286 -13.52 5.83 2.79
N LEU A 287 -14.61 5.32 2.23
CA LEU A 287 -15.11 3.96 2.43
C LEU A 287 -14.84 3.14 1.18
N SER A 288 -14.29 1.94 1.34
CA SER A 288 -14.27 0.95 0.27
C SER A 288 -14.51 -0.46 0.78
N THR A 289 -15.00 -1.30 -0.12
CA THR A 289 -15.29 -2.71 0.14
C THR A 289 -14.58 -3.55 -0.91
N ARG A 290 -14.22 -4.78 -0.53
CA ARG A 290 -13.78 -5.80 -1.47
C ARG A 290 -14.50 -7.09 -1.19
N GLY A 291 -14.98 -7.71 -2.25
CA GLY A 291 -15.87 -8.85 -2.19
C GLY A 291 -17.21 -8.55 -1.50
N GLY A 292 -18.01 -9.60 -1.35
CA GLY A 292 -19.38 -9.51 -0.85
C GLY A 292 -20.32 -8.75 -1.78
N ASP A 293 -21.53 -8.46 -1.31
CA ASP A 293 -22.47 -7.59 -2.02
C ASP A 293 -22.48 -6.18 -1.39
N PRO A 294 -21.92 -5.15 -2.05
CA PRO A 294 -21.90 -3.79 -1.54
C PRO A 294 -23.29 -3.21 -1.29
N ALA A 295 -24.31 -3.67 -2.03
CA ALA A 295 -25.69 -3.18 -1.88
C ALA A 295 -26.26 -3.47 -0.50
N THR A 296 -25.69 -4.45 0.22
CA THR A 296 -26.10 -4.75 1.57
C THR A 296 -25.54 -3.78 2.60
N LEU A 297 -24.55 -2.94 2.31
CA LEU A 297 -23.90 -2.06 3.31
C LEU A 297 -24.63 -0.72 3.56
N GLN A 298 -25.94 -0.64 3.27
CA GLN A 298 -26.69 0.62 3.36
C GLN A 298 -26.99 1.12 4.79
N SER A 299 -26.73 0.32 5.83
CA SER A 299 -26.89 0.73 7.24
C SER A 299 -25.92 -0.02 8.16
N GLU A 300 -25.75 0.46 9.41
CA GLU A 300 -24.88 -0.17 10.40
C GLU A 300 -25.36 -1.57 10.82
N ASP A 301 -26.67 -1.72 11.05
CA ASP A 301 -27.29 -3.03 11.26
C ASP A 301 -26.97 -3.97 10.11
N ASN A 302 -26.87 -3.41 8.89
CA ASN A 302 -26.47 -4.19 7.74
C ASN A 302 -24.98 -4.51 7.68
N ILE A 303 -24.08 -3.78 8.33
CA ILE A 303 -22.65 -4.18 8.40
C ILE A 303 -22.51 -5.42 9.29
N ARG A 304 -23.19 -5.46 10.44
CA ARG A 304 -23.24 -6.68 11.27
C ARG A 304 -23.86 -7.83 10.50
N ALA A 305 -24.99 -7.58 9.83
CA ALA A 305 -25.63 -8.58 9.00
C ALA A 305 -24.76 -9.02 7.81
N TRP A 306 -24.00 -8.10 7.22
CA TRP A 306 -23.08 -8.38 6.12
C TRP A 306 -21.93 -9.27 6.57
N LEU A 307 -21.37 -8.99 7.75
CA LEU A 307 -20.32 -9.83 8.34
C LEU A 307 -20.86 -11.22 8.74
N GLY A 308 -22.13 -11.32 9.15
CA GLY A 308 -22.75 -12.58 9.55
C GLY A 308 -23.30 -13.43 8.40
N LYS A 309 -23.44 -12.87 7.19
CA LYS A 309 -24.01 -13.59 6.04
C LYS A 309 -22.98 -14.54 5.42
N PRO A 310 -23.39 -15.75 5.00
CA PRO A 310 -22.54 -16.60 4.18
C PRO A 310 -22.25 -15.89 2.85
N VAL A 311 -20.96 -15.78 2.52
CA VAL A 311 -20.51 -15.13 1.29
C VAL A 311 -20.20 -16.21 0.25
N PRO A 312 -20.84 -16.21 -0.93
CA PRO A 312 -20.54 -17.16 -1.99
C PRO A 312 -19.12 -16.99 -2.53
N LEU A 313 -18.51 -18.07 -3.00
CA LEU A 313 -17.15 -18.10 -3.55
C LEU A 313 -16.91 -17.08 -4.68
N SER A 314 -17.93 -16.79 -5.48
CA SER A 314 -17.86 -15.81 -6.57
C SER A 314 -17.69 -14.36 -6.09
N GLN A 315 -17.89 -14.10 -4.80
CA GLN A 315 -17.72 -12.81 -4.16
C GLN A 315 -16.45 -12.74 -3.30
N TRP A 316 -15.59 -13.77 -3.34
CA TRP A 316 -14.34 -13.78 -2.61
C TRP A 316 -13.27 -13.05 -3.41
N GLU A 317 -12.69 -12.01 -2.80
CA GLU A 317 -11.69 -11.17 -3.43
C GLU A 317 -10.39 -11.12 -2.62
N GLN A 318 -9.26 -10.74 -3.24
CA GLN A 318 -8.02 -10.47 -2.53
C GLN A 318 -8.20 -9.23 -1.66
N VAL A 319 -8.27 -9.47 -0.36
CA VAL A 319 -8.54 -8.45 0.66
C VAL A 319 -7.23 -7.90 1.21
N ARG A 320 -6.32 -8.76 1.66
CA ARG A 320 -5.09 -8.34 2.34
C ARG A 320 -3.84 -8.85 1.63
N ILE A 321 -2.81 -8.02 1.48
CA ILE A 321 -1.46 -8.44 1.08
C ILE A 321 -0.52 -8.17 2.26
N ILE A 322 0.03 -9.25 2.81
CA ILE A 322 0.84 -9.24 4.03
C ILE A 322 2.33 -9.15 3.69
N LYS A 323 2.78 -9.86 2.66
CA LYS A 323 4.19 -9.94 2.25
C LYS A 323 4.32 -9.98 0.74
N THR A 324 5.37 -9.35 0.21
CA THR A 324 5.71 -9.43 -1.22
C THR A 324 7.19 -9.73 -1.41
N ILE A 325 7.60 -9.96 -2.66
CA ILE A 325 9.00 -9.89 -3.06
C ILE A 325 9.14 -9.06 -4.33
N PRO A 326 10.28 -8.39 -4.55
CA PRO A 326 10.58 -7.77 -5.83
C PRO A 326 10.45 -8.76 -6.99
N LEU A 327 9.82 -8.34 -8.09
CA LEU A 327 9.66 -9.17 -9.30
C LEU A 327 11.01 -9.66 -9.83
N ILE A 328 12.04 -8.83 -9.72
CA ILE A 328 13.39 -9.18 -10.17
C ILE A 328 14.03 -10.32 -9.36
N ALA A 329 13.55 -10.57 -8.13
CA ALA A 329 14.13 -11.58 -7.23
C ALA A 329 13.82 -13.02 -7.64
N ILE A 330 12.84 -13.23 -8.54
CA ILE A 330 12.52 -14.55 -9.09
C ILE A 330 13.22 -14.84 -10.42
N LEU A 331 14.04 -13.93 -10.94
CA LEU A 331 14.79 -14.15 -12.19
C LEU A 331 16.01 -15.04 -11.94
N ASP A 332 16.61 -15.59 -13.00
CA ASP A 332 17.91 -16.26 -12.86
C ASP A 332 19.00 -15.34 -12.28
N ASP A 333 19.93 -15.91 -11.51
CA ASP A 333 20.99 -15.17 -10.82
C ASP A 333 21.84 -14.30 -11.76
N GLY A 334 22.01 -14.75 -13.01
CA GLY A 334 22.72 -14.01 -14.05
C GLY A 334 22.00 -12.71 -14.42
N LEU A 335 20.69 -12.77 -14.63
CA LEU A 335 19.84 -11.60 -14.85
C LEU A 335 19.81 -10.68 -13.63
N GLN A 336 19.65 -11.25 -12.42
CA GLN A 336 19.65 -10.45 -11.18
C GLN A 336 20.96 -9.66 -11.02
N SER A 337 22.10 -10.31 -11.27
CA SER A 337 23.42 -9.67 -11.21
C SER A 337 23.56 -8.53 -12.24
N GLN A 338 23.13 -8.76 -13.48
CA GLN A 338 23.18 -7.75 -14.53
C GLN A 338 22.29 -6.54 -14.25
N LEU A 339 21.06 -6.78 -13.76
CA LEU A 339 20.13 -5.72 -13.36
C LEU A 339 20.69 -4.91 -12.19
N SER A 340 21.31 -5.58 -11.21
CA SER A 340 21.94 -4.92 -10.07
C SER A 340 23.11 -4.03 -10.50
N LYS A 341 24.01 -4.54 -11.35
CA LYS A 341 25.13 -3.76 -11.93
C LYS A 341 24.63 -2.57 -12.74
N LEU A 342 23.61 -2.76 -13.57
CA LEU A 342 23.01 -1.69 -14.35
C LEU A 342 22.40 -0.62 -13.42
N GLY A 343 21.63 -1.02 -12.41
CA GLY A 343 21.04 -0.12 -11.43
C GLY A 343 22.10 0.71 -10.67
N GLN A 344 23.15 0.05 -10.17
CA GLN A 344 24.28 0.72 -9.51
C GLN A 344 24.97 1.74 -10.41
N SER A 345 25.17 1.40 -11.69
CA SER A 345 25.78 2.31 -12.67
C SER A 345 24.97 3.59 -12.95
N LEU A 346 23.68 3.60 -12.60
CA LEU A 346 22.82 4.78 -12.70
C LEU A 346 22.93 5.68 -11.47
N THR A 347 23.24 5.11 -10.30
CA THR A 347 23.36 5.84 -9.03
C THR A 347 24.75 6.40 -8.77
N THR A 348 25.81 5.79 -9.32
CA THR A 348 27.21 6.19 -9.06
C THR A 348 27.79 7.19 -10.06
N TYR A 349 26.96 7.98 -10.75
CA TYR A 349 27.49 9.00 -11.66
C TYR A 349 28.07 10.17 -10.86
N CYS A 350 29.40 10.17 -10.72
CA CYS A 350 30.17 11.32 -10.30
C CYS A 350 30.63 12.07 -11.57
N PRO A 351 30.23 13.32 -11.79
CA PRO A 351 30.69 14.07 -12.96
C PRO A 351 32.22 14.25 -12.87
N ASN A 352 32.94 13.75 -13.87
CA ASN A 352 34.42 13.79 -13.91
C ASN A 352 35.01 15.21 -14.05
N ALA A 353 34.19 16.24 -14.24
CA ALA A 353 34.64 17.62 -14.31
C ALA A 353 33.66 18.55 -13.56
N ILE A 354 34.01 18.91 -12.32
CA ILE A 354 33.33 19.97 -11.56
C ILE A 354 33.61 21.35 -12.20
N ASN A 355 34.62 21.44 -13.06
CA ASN A 355 35.14 22.69 -13.63
C ASN A 355 34.22 23.36 -14.67
N THR A 356 33.07 22.75 -15.01
CA THR A 356 32.07 23.32 -15.94
C THR A 356 30.71 23.59 -15.29
N ILE A 357 30.60 23.49 -13.96
CA ILE A 357 29.46 24.04 -13.25
C ILE A 357 29.58 25.57 -13.33
N ALA A 358 28.89 26.17 -14.29
CA ALA A 358 28.73 27.62 -14.33
C ALA A 358 28.18 28.08 -12.98
N SER A 359 28.59 29.27 -12.52
CA SER A 359 28.17 29.86 -11.23
C SER A 359 26.64 29.99 -11.07
N SER A 360 25.87 29.76 -12.13
CA SER A 360 24.41 29.65 -12.14
C SER A 360 23.85 28.30 -11.68
N GLY A 361 24.68 27.31 -11.32
CA GLY A 361 24.23 26.00 -10.82
C GLY A 361 23.62 25.08 -11.88
N THR A 362 23.65 25.47 -13.16
CA THR A 362 23.16 24.66 -14.28
C THR A 362 24.34 23.91 -14.92
N SER A 363 24.41 22.60 -14.69
CA SER A 363 25.28 21.70 -15.45
C SER A 363 24.61 21.35 -16.79
N PHE A 364 25.25 21.72 -17.89
CA PHE A 364 24.92 21.25 -19.23
C PHE A 364 25.88 20.12 -19.60
N ASP A 365 25.72 18.93 -19.01
CA ASP A 365 26.18 17.76 -19.74
C ASP A 365 25.15 17.49 -20.86
N GLY A 366 25.62 17.36 -22.10
CA GLY A 366 24.79 17.04 -23.27
C GLY A 366 24.24 15.61 -23.23
N THR A 367 24.17 14.99 -22.04
CA THR A 367 23.85 13.59 -21.81
C THR A 367 22.76 13.46 -20.75
N THR A 368 21.57 14.00 -20.99
CA THR A 368 20.30 13.43 -20.46
C THR A 368 20.32 12.94 -18.99
N HIS A 369 20.93 13.64 -18.04
CA HIS A 369 21.08 13.15 -16.66
C HIS A 369 20.38 14.02 -15.62
N ALA A 370 19.16 13.61 -15.26
CA ALA A 370 18.37 14.16 -14.15
C ALA A 370 18.39 13.27 -12.88
N PHE A 371 19.29 12.28 -12.80
CA PHE A 371 19.26 11.26 -11.74
C PHE A 371 20.07 11.61 -10.48
N SER A 372 21.05 12.53 -10.54
CA SER A 372 21.97 12.77 -9.42
C SER A 372 21.54 13.82 -8.38
N GLN A 373 20.48 14.60 -8.63
CA GLN A 373 20.06 15.64 -7.67
C GLN A 373 19.36 15.11 -6.40
N TYR A 374 19.06 13.81 -6.29
CA TYR A 374 18.21 13.29 -5.20
C TYR A 374 18.95 12.61 -4.05
N LEU A 375 20.21 12.19 -4.23
CA LEU A 375 20.99 11.63 -3.12
C LEU A 375 21.58 12.70 -2.19
N SER A 376 21.68 13.96 -2.64
CA SER A 376 22.17 15.07 -1.81
C SER A 376 21.11 15.66 -0.87
N HIS A 377 19.82 15.36 -1.05
CA HIS A 377 18.78 15.73 -0.07
C HIS A 377 18.61 14.72 1.08
N ILE A 378 19.44 13.68 1.13
CA ILE A 378 19.54 12.73 2.25
C ILE A 378 20.86 12.92 3.03
N GLN A 379 21.69 13.92 2.67
CA GLN A 379 22.82 14.32 3.51
C GLN A 379 22.45 15.52 4.39
N PRO A 380 22.50 15.42 5.73
CA PRO A 380 22.43 16.60 6.58
C PRO A 380 23.71 17.42 6.40
N ASN A 381 23.53 18.73 6.19
CA ASN A 381 24.63 19.69 6.09
C ASN A 381 25.58 19.55 7.29
N HIS A 382 26.83 19.15 7.03
CA HIS A 382 27.91 19.28 8.00
C HIS A 382 28.28 20.77 8.13
N PRO A 383 28.32 21.33 9.36
CA PRO A 383 29.00 22.61 9.57
C PRO A 383 30.51 22.39 9.52
N GLN A 384 31.22 23.26 8.78
CA GLN A 384 32.67 23.46 8.87
C GLN A 384 33.02 24.25 10.13
#